data_AF-M0RAH8-F1
#
_entry.id   AF-M0RAH8-F1
#
_cell.length_a   1.000
_cell.length_b   1.000
_cell.length_c   1.000
_cell.angle_alpha   90.00
_cell.angle_beta   90.00
_cell.angle_gamma   90.00
#
_symmetry.space_group_name_H-M   'P 1'
#
loop_
_entity.id
_entity.type
_entity.pdbx_description
1 polymer ?
#
loop_
_entity_poly.entity_id
_entity_poly.type
_entity_poly.pdbx_seq_one_letter_code
_entity_poly.pdbx_strand_id
1 'polypeptide(L)'
;MGACHIQYALLLSLLGFLVPCSDMLTCNKGIMVKFGIGFTKTAVEWKSFENNIGAPKEICQETLLLIDVGNKSLILGSKGCSKPGEKKIKNVQVFSAGPGIVAASYAHFCDTELCNNATSTRVLLDSLSLAASSDPGTLQCPVCLQFQGFCTHNSNFVFCPKGTDCYTSQLTLRGGK
;
A
#
# COMPACT_ATOMS: atom_id res chain seq x y z
N MET A 1 22.54 -1.11 -6.88
CA MET A 1 23.88 -0.65 -7.34
C MET A 1 24.40 -1.65 -8.37
N GLY A 2 23.92 -1.57 -9.61
CA GLY A 2 24.55 -2.30 -10.70
C GLY A 2 25.79 -1.53 -11.14
N ALA A 3 26.97 -2.11 -10.98
CA ALA A 3 28.20 -1.51 -11.44
C ALA A 3 28.15 -1.38 -12.98
N CYS A 4 28.19 -0.15 -13.49
CA CYS A 4 28.59 0.10 -14.87
C CYS A 4 30.10 -0.20 -14.95
N HIS A 5 30.43 -1.48 -15.15
CA HIS A 5 31.81 -1.93 -15.31
C HIS A 5 32.29 -1.50 -16.70
N ILE A 6 32.90 -0.31 -16.78
CA ILE A 6 33.58 0.14 -17.99
C ILE A 6 34.91 -0.62 -18.08
N GLN A 7 34.92 -1.76 -18.76
CA GLN A 7 36.18 -2.28 -19.30
C GLN A 7 36.52 -1.45 -20.53
N TYR A 8 37.36 -0.43 -20.35
CA TYR A 8 38.11 0.23 -21.43
C TYR A 8 39.12 -0.77 -22.02
N ALA A 9 38.63 -1.76 -22.75
CA ALA A 9 39.45 -2.65 -23.56
C ALA A 9 39.45 -2.10 -24.99
N LEU A 10 40.41 -1.22 -25.24
CA LEU A 10 41.28 -1.21 -26.42
C LEU A 10 40.65 -1.56 -27.81
N LEU A 11 40.75 -0.55 -28.70
CA LEU A 11 40.79 -0.59 -30.18
C LEU A 11 39.47 -0.39 -30.99
N LEU A 12 39.43 0.78 -31.63
CA LEU A 12 39.19 1.00 -33.07
C LEU A 12 37.84 0.57 -33.70
N SER A 13 36.86 1.49 -33.72
CA SER A 13 36.00 1.68 -34.90
C SER A 13 35.16 2.96 -34.84
N LEU A 14 35.08 3.61 -36.00
CA LEU A 14 34.37 4.84 -36.37
C LEU A 14 32.86 4.89 -35.99
N LEU A 15 32.39 6.11 -35.71
CA LEU A 15 31.00 6.61 -35.88
C LEU A 15 29.85 5.89 -35.14
N GLY A 16 29.39 6.51 -34.04
CA GLY A 16 28.04 6.34 -33.50
C GLY A 16 27.92 5.41 -32.29
N PHE A 17 26.99 5.74 -31.39
CA PHE A 17 26.65 5.01 -30.16
C PHE A 17 27.46 5.33 -28.89
N LEU A 18 27.45 6.62 -28.50
CA LEU A 18 27.33 6.93 -27.07
C LEU A 18 25.91 6.50 -26.65
N VAL A 19 25.74 5.27 -26.15
CA VAL A 19 24.50 4.87 -25.47
C VAL A 19 24.55 5.53 -24.09
N PRO A 20 23.71 6.55 -23.80
CA PRO A 20 23.67 7.10 -22.45
C PRO A 20 23.21 5.98 -21.52
N CYS A 21 24.01 5.68 -20.49
CA CYS A 21 23.57 4.84 -19.38
C CYS A 21 22.35 5.53 -18.77
N SER A 22 21.17 4.99 -19.08
CA SER A 22 19.93 5.54 -18.56
C SER A 22 19.77 5.04 -17.14
N ASP A 23 19.91 5.92 -16.14
CA ASP A 23 19.56 5.68 -14.74
C ASP A 23 18.01 5.62 -14.56
N MET A 24 17.32 5.03 -15.53
CA MET A 24 15.88 4.84 -15.55
C MET A 24 15.59 3.42 -15.08
N LEU A 25 14.66 3.30 -14.15
CA LEU A 25 14.27 2.05 -13.51
C LEU A 25 12.91 1.61 -14.02
N THR A 26 12.74 0.34 -14.40
CA THR A 26 11.40 -0.21 -14.67
C THR A 26 10.74 -0.65 -13.37
N CYS A 27 9.50 -0.22 -13.15
CA CYS A 27 8.70 -0.59 -11.97
C CYS A 27 7.39 -1.24 -12.38
N ASN A 28 6.87 -2.13 -11.54
CA ASN A 28 5.50 -2.59 -11.66
C ASN A 28 4.55 -1.40 -11.44
N LYS A 29 3.48 -1.33 -12.23
CA LYS A 29 2.49 -0.26 -12.19
C LYS A 29 1.08 -0.81 -12.02
N GLY A 30 0.33 -0.23 -11.09
CA GLY A 30 -1.08 -0.55 -10.97
C GLY A 30 -1.75 0.06 -9.76
N ILE A 31 -3.07 0.17 -9.84
CA ILE A 31 -3.92 0.60 -8.75
C ILE A 31 -4.90 -0.51 -8.41
N MET A 32 -5.09 -0.73 -7.12
CA MET A 32 -6.07 -1.66 -6.59
C MET A 32 -7.01 -0.90 -5.65
N VAL A 33 -8.31 -1.06 -5.89
CA VAL A 33 -9.35 -0.65 -4.95
C VAL A 33 -10.26 -1.85 -4.74
N LYS A 34 -10.36 -2.29 -3.49
CA LYS A 34 -11.18 -3.45 -3.12
C LYS A 34 -12.02 -3.08 -1.91
N PHE A 35 -13.32 -3.23 -2.06
CA PHE A 35 -14.29 -3.09 -0.98
C PHE A 35 -14.92 -4.46 -0.73
N GLY A 36 -15.00 -4.90 0.51
CA GLY A 36 -15.39 -6.26 0.85
C GLY A 36 -15.57 -6.47 2.34
N ILE A 37 -15.22 -7.67 2.82
CA ILE A 37 -15.42 -8.12 4.19
C ILE A 37 -14.19 -8.90 4.65
N GLY A 38 -13.72 -8.65 5.87
CA GLY A 38 -12.71 -9.45 6.54
C GLY A 38 -11.33 -9.41 5.90
N PHE A 39 -10.92 -8.27 5.31
CA PHE A 39 -9.60 -8.14 4.70
C PHE A 39 -8.45 -8.12 5.70
N THR A 40 -8.72 -7.97 7.00
CA THR A 40 -7.76 -8.25 8.09
C THR A 40 -7.45 -9.74 8.25
N LYS A 41 -8.34 -10.63 7.78
CA LYS A 41 -8.22 -12.09 7.94
C LYS A 41 -7.87 -12.80 6.64
N THR A 42 -8.39 -12.31 5.51
CA THR A 42 -8.20 -12.93 4.19
C THR A 42 -7.44 -11.99 3.28
N ALA A 43 -6.26 -12.44 2.83
CA ALA A 43 -5.46 -11.69 1.89
C ALA A 43 -6.15 -11.56 0.53
N VAL A 44 -5.94 -10.40 -0.11
CA VAL A 44 -6.44 -10.10 -1.44
C VAL A 44 -5.28 -10.19 -2.43
N GLU A 45 -5.54 -10.76 -3.60
CA GLU A 45 -4.58 -10.78 -4.71
C GLU A 45 -4.29 -9.37 -5.21
N TRP A 46 -3.01 -9.06 -5.42
CA TRP A 46 -2.52 -7.74 -5.82
C TRP A 46 -1.39 -7.85 -6.85
N LYS A 47 -1.67 -8.53 -7.96
CA LYS A 47 -0.73 -8.63 -9.08
C LYS A 47 -0.77 -7.36 -9.94
N SER A 48 0.39 -7.03 -10.50
CA SER A 48 0.57 -5.98 -11.51
C SER A 48 0.68 -6.64 -12.88
N PHE A 49 -0.03 -6.12 -13.88
CA PHE A 49 0.08 -6.57 -15.27
C PHE A 49 0.74 -5.53 -16.18
N GLU A 50 0.91 -4.31 -15.66
CA GLU A 50 1.61 -3.22 -16.33
C GLU A 50 2.94 -2.95 -15.63
N ASN A 51 3.85 -2.38 -16.40
CA ASN A 51 5.07 -1.79 -15.93
C ASN A 51 5.22 -0.38 -16.53
N ASN A 52 6.06 0.43 -15.91
CA ASN A 52 6.44 1.71 -16.48
C ASN A 52 7.92 1.98 -16.21
N ILE A 53 8.55 2.67 -17.16
CA ILE A 53 9.92 3.15 -16.99
C ILE A 53 9.83 4.50 -16.26
N GLY A 54 10.53 4.61 -15.13
CA GLY A 54 10.60 5.83 -14.33
C GLY A 54 11.46 6.90 -14.98
N ALA A 55 11.29 8.14 -14.55
CA ALA A 55 12.22 9.21 -14.88
C ALA A 55 13.60 8.94 -14.26
N PRO A 56 14.68 9.59 -14.76
CA PRO A 56 16.00 9.44 -14.16
C PRO A 56 15.99 9.67 -12.65
N LYS A 57 16.62 8.75 -11.91
CA LYS A 57 16.70 8.75 -10.42
C LYS A 57 15.40 8.40 -9.69
N GLU A 58 14.31 8.10 -10.38
CA GLU A 58 13.13 7.54 -9.72
C GLU A 58 13.39 6.12 -9.21
N ILE A 59 12.68 5.77 -8.14
CA ILE A 59 12.72 4.46 -7.51
C ILE A 59 11.32 3.83 -7.61
N CYS A 60 11.23 2.51 -7.44
CA CYS A 60 9.94 1.85 -7.40
C CYS A 60 9.30 1.99 -6.02
N GLN A 61 7.97 2.06 -6.01
CA GLN A 61 7.17 1.99 -4.80
C GLN A 61 6.02 0.99 -4.95
N GLU A 62 5.65 0.37 -3.84
CA GLU A 62 4.35 -0.27 -3.66
C GLU A 62 3.79 0.07 -2.27
N THR A 63 2.54 0.51 -2.23
CA THR A 63 1.87 0.97 -1.01
C THR A 63 0.49 0.35 -0.88
N LEU A 64 0.10 -0.07 0.33
CA LEU A 64 -1.24 -0.50 0.69
C LEU A 64 -1.80 0.35 1.84
N LEU A 65 -3.11 0.57 1.83
CA LEU A 65 -3.90 1.05 2.97
C LEU A 65 -5.06 0.08 3.20
N LEU A 66 -5.17 -0.45 4.42
CA LEU A 66 -6.28 -1.27 4.88
C LEU A 66 -7.09 -0.49 5.91
N ILE A 67 -8.42 -0.51 5.76
CA ILE A 67 -9.37 -0.01 6.75
C ILE A 67 -10.45 -1.08 6.92
N ASP A 68 -10.67 -1.52 8.14
CA ASP A 68 -11.68 -2.51 8.50
C ASP A 68 -12.58 -1.93 9.60
N VAL A 69 -13.90 -1.93 9.35
CA VAL A 69 -14.90 -1.34 10.23
C VAL A 69 -16.13 -2.26 10.25
N GLY A 70 -16.35 -2.93 11.37
CA GLY A 70 -17.42 -3.90 11.52
C GLY A 70 -17.31 -5.05 10.51
N ASN A 71 -18.28 -5.17 9.60
CA ASN A 71 -18.29 -6.18 8.54
C ASN A 71 -17.85 -5.63 7.17
N LYS A 72 -17.33 -4.40 7.09
CA LYS A 72 -16.88 -3.79 5.85
C LYS A 72 -15.38 -3.51 5.91
N SER A 73 -14.71 -3.86 4.82
CA SER A 73 -13.28 -3.65 4.65
C SER A 73 -13.01 -2.90 3.36
N LEU A 74 -12.02 -2.03 3.38
CA LEU A 74 -11.46 -1.34 2.23
C LEU A 74 -9.96 -1.63 2.19
N ILE A 75 -9.47 -2.08 1.03
CA ILE A 75 -8.04 -2.04 0.70
C ILE A 75 -7.84 -1.16 -0.52
N LEU A 76 -6.86 -0.27 -0.41
CA LEU A 76 -6.32 0.52 -1.50
C LEU A 76 -4.86 0.10 -1.70
N GLY A 77 -4.44 -0.02 -2.95
CA GLY A 77 -3.07 -0.37 -3.32
C GLY A 77 -2.59 0.46 -4.49
N SER A 78 -1.33 0.84 -4.47
CA SER A 78 -0.67 1.55 -5.58
C SER A 78 0.74 1.00 -5.81
N LYS A 79 1.11 0.83 -7.07
CA LYS A 79 2.47 0.52 -7.50
C LYS A 79 2.88 1.47 -8.62
N GLY A 80 4.14 1.88 -8.64
CA GLY A 80 4.70 2.66 -9.74
C GLY A 80 6.09 3.19 -9.43
N CYS A 81 6.54 4.13 -10.25
CA CYS A 81 7.73 4.93 -9.98
C CYS A 81 7.40 6.08 -9.02
N SER A 82 8.36 6.46 -8.21
CA SER A 82 8.28 7.61 -7.31
C SER A 82 9.61 8.35 -7.33
N LYS A 83 9.54 9.67 -7.12
CA LYS A 83 10.73 10.44 -6.75
C LYS A 83 11.40 9.78 -5.54
N PRO A 84 12.74 9.79 -5.46
CA PRO A 84 13.45 9.26 -4.31
C PRO A 84 13.07 10.11 -3.09
N GLY A 85 12.16 9.58 -2.28
CA GLY A 85 11.85 10.10 -0.95
C GLY A 85 12.90 9.68 0.07
N GLU A 86 12.66 9.99 1.35
CA GLU A 86 13.55 9.57 2.42
C GLU A 86 13.60 8.04 2.54
N LYS A 87 14.75 7.50 2.12
CA LYS A 87 15.27 6.14 2.37
C LYS A 87 14.49 5.00 1.70
N LYS A 88 15.26 3.98 1.28
CA LYS A 88 14.74 2.65 0.97
C LYS A 88 14.15 2.09 2.25
N ILE A 89 12.83 2.01 2.31
CA ILE A 89 12.11 1.60 3.50
C ILE A 89 11.07 0.59 3.07
N LYS A 90 11.05 -0.54 3.78
CA LYS A 90 9.88 -1.42 3.88
C LYS A 90 9.31 -1.21 5.27
N ASN A 91 8.11 -0.66 5.37
CA ASN A 91 7.48 -0.35 6.65
C ASN A 91 6.02 -0.75 6.66
N VAL A 92 5.54 -1.16 7.84
CA VAL A 92 4.14 -1.35 8.14
C VAL A 92 3.79 -0.44 9.31
N GLN A 93 2.80 0.41 9.12
CA GLN A 93 2.31 1.32 10.16
C GLN A 93 0.89 0.94 10.54
N VAL A 94 0.67 0.66 11.82
CA VAL A 94 -0.66 0.39 12.38
C VAL A 94 -1.18 1.68 13.00
N PHE A 95 -2.30 2.18 12.48
CA PHE A 95 -2.99 3.39 13.00
C PHE A 95 -4.03 3.02 14.05
N SER A 96 -4.67 1.86 13.88
CA SER A 96 -5.57 1.26 14.86
C SER A 96 -5.46 -0.26 14.76
N ALA A 97 -5.16 -0.92 15.87
CA ALA A 97 -5.05 -2.38 15.96
C ALA A 97 -6.37 -3.06 16.33
N GLY A 98 -7.44 -2.28 16.54
CA GLY A 98 -8.69 -2.74 17.17
C GLY A 98 -8.63 -2.69 18.71
N PRO A 99 -9.67 -3.20 19.40
CA PRO A 99 -10.90 -3.76 18.84
C PRO A 99 -11.81 -2.68 18.24
N GLY A 100 -12.73 -3.05 17.34
CA GLY A 100 -13.60 -2.12 16.61
C GLY A 100 -13.08 -1.77 15.21
N ILE A 101 -12.29 -0.71 15.08
CA ILE A 101 -11.69 -0.26 13.81
C ILE A 101 -10.28 -0.80 13.69
N VAL A 102 -9.93 -1.39 12.55
CA VAL A 102 -8.55 -1.70 12.20
C VAL A 102 -8.12 -0.82 11.04
N ALA A 103 -6.99 -0.13 11.17
CA ALA A 103 -6.43 0.69 10.10
C ALA A 103 -4.92 0.55 10.08
N ALA A 104 -4.35 0.22 8.92
CA ALA A 104 -2.92 0.03 8.77
C ALA A 104 -2.47 0.29 7.33
N SER A 105 -1.18 0.61 7.17
CA SER A 105 -0.56 0.78 5.86
C SER A 105 0.72 -0.03 5.73
N TYR A 106 1.05 -0.39 4.50
CA TYR A 106 2.32 -0.97 4.11
C TYR A 106 2.93 -0.08 3.03
N ALA A 107 4.22 0.22 3.13
CA ALA A 107 4.94 0.95 2.10
C ALA A 107 6.30 0.31 1.87
N HIS A 108 6.66 0.12 0.61
CA HIS A 108 7.95 -0.42 0.22
C HIS A 108 8.52 0.38 -0.96
N PHE A 109 9.69 0.98 -0.72
CA PHE A 109 10.45 1.73 -1.70
C PHE A 109 11.77 1.02 -1.99
N CYS A 110 12.07 0.79 -3.27
CA CYS A 110 13.21 -0.02 -3.70
C CYS A 110 13.77 0.45 -5.06
N ASP A 111 15.06 0.19 -5.31
CA ASP A 111 15.83 0.78 -6.43
C ASP A 111 16.44 -0.25 -7.39
N THR A 112 15.78 -1.40 -7.55
CA THR A 112 16.16 -2.43 -8.52
C THR A 112 14.99 -2.75 -9.44
N GLU A 113 15.27 -3.23 -10.65
CA GLU A 113 14.25 -3.50 -11.67
C GLU A 113 13.10 -4.34 -11.11
N LEU A 114 11.87 -3.87 -11.29
CA LEU A 114 10.62 -4.54 -10.93
C LEU A 114 10.54 -4.99 -9.45
N CYS A 115 11.28 -4.35 -8.54
CA CYS A 115 11.39 -4.77 -7.14
C CYS A 115 10.10 -4.63 -6.32
N ASN A 116 9.17 -3.79 -6.77
CA ASN A 116 7.87 -3.59 -6.16
C ASN A 116 6.88 -4.69 -6.61
N ASN A 117 7.15 -5.93 -6.23
CA ASN A 117 6.53 -7.14 -6.78
C ASN A 117 5.62 -7.91 -5.82
N ALA A 118 5.15 -7.31 -4.72
CA ALA A 118 4.19 -7.96 -3.83
C ALA A 118 2.97 -8.48 -4.61
N THR A 119 2.64 -9.75 -4.46
CA THR A 119 1.54 -10.38 -5.24
C THR A 119 0.22 -10.44 -4.48
N SER A 120 0.23 -10.08 -3.19
CA SER A 120 -0.95 -10.10 -2.33
C SER A 120 -0.79 -9.15 -1.15
N THR A 121 -1.91 -8.86 -0.48
CA THR A 121 -1.94 -8.03 0.73
C THR A 121 -1.31 -8.70 1.96
N ARG A 122 -0.81 -9.94 1.84
CA ARG A 122 -0.06 -10.61 2.93
C ARG A 122 1.14 -9.81 3.41
N VAL A 123 1.78 -9.05 2.53
CA VAL A 123 2.89 -8.15 2.90
C VAL A 123 2.52 -7.13 3.99
N LEU A 124 1.23 -6.81 4.11
CA LEU A 124 0.66 -6.04 5.21
C LEU A 124 0.19 -6.98 6.33
N LEU A 125 -0.67 -7.96 6.02
CA LEU A 125 -1.35 -8.79 7.03
C LEU A 125 -0.41 -9.60 7.91
N ASP A 126 0.68 -10.13 7.36
CA ASP A 126 1.63 -10.95 8.09
C ASP A 126 2.40 -10.13 9.15
N SER A 127 2.37 -8.79 9.05
CA SER A 127 2.97 -7.86 10.00
C SER A 127 1.96 -7.20 10.95
N LEU A 128 0.66 -7.52 10.82
CA LEU A 128 -0.38 -6.93 11.66
C LEU A 128 -0.50 -7.66 12.99
N SER A 129 -0.12 -6.97 14.08
CA SER A 129 -0.45 -7.37 15.44
C SER A 129 -1.78 -6.74 15.85
N LEU A 130 -2.88 -7.47 15.67
CA LEU A 130 -4.21 -7.01 16.06
C LEU A 130 -4.43 -7.14 17.56
N ALA A 131 -5.20 -6.21 18.13
CA ALA A 131 -5.64 -6.32 19.51
C ALA A 131 -6.54 -7.55 19.67
N ALA A 132 -6.43 -8.21 20.82
CA ALA A 132 -7.30 -9.32 21.17
C ALA A 132 -8.78 -8.87 21.17
N SER A 133 -9.67 -9.80 20.84
CA SER A 133 -11.10 -9.59 21.02
C SER A 133 -11.36 -9.23 22.49
N SER A 134 -12.05 -8.12 22.74
CA SER A 134 -12.52 -7.77 24.08
C SER A 134 -13.98 -8.14 24.25
N ASP A 135 -14.40 -8.30 25.51
CA ASP A 135 -15.80 -8.54 25.86
C ASP A 135 -16.69 -7.42 25.30
N PRO A 136 -17.96 -7.70 24.96
CA PRO A 136 -18.91 -6.65 24.60
C PRO A 136 -19.03 -5.60 25.71
N GLY A 137 -18.93 -4.32 25.35
CA GLY A 137 -19.26 -3.18 26.21
C GLY A 137 -20.74 -2.82 26.13
N THR A 138 -21.14 -1.80 26.90
CA THR A 138 -22.53 -1.29 26.92
C THR A 138 -22.76 -0.13 25.94
N LEU A 139 -21.69 0.51 25.45
CA LEU A 139 -21.76 1.59 24.48
C LEU A 139 -22.23 1.07 23.13
N GLN A 140 -23.19 1.75 22.50
CA GLN A 140 -23.58 1.49 21.12
C GLN A 140 -23.03 2.56 20.20
N CYS A 141 -22.39 2.15 19.11
CA CYS A 141 -21.83 3.06 18.11
C CYS A 141 -22.45 2.79 16.74
N PRO A 142 -22.68 3.83 15.91
CA PRO A 142 -23.01 3.63 14.51
C PRO A 142 -21.82 3.04 13.76
N VAL A 143 -22.05 2.01 12.95
CA VAL A 143 -21.01 1.36 12.14
C VAL A 143 -21.28 1.57 10.67
N CYS A 144 -20.33 2.20 9.99
CA CYS A 144 -20.38 2.37 8.55
C CYS A 144 -18.98 2.66 7.99
N LEU A 145 -18.68 2.08 6.84
CA LEU A 145 -17.53 2.39 6.01
C LEU A 145 -18.01 2.49 4.55
N GLN A 146 -17.60 3.56 3.87
CA GLN A 146 -17.93 3.82 2.46
C GLN A 146 -16.69 4.33 1.72
N PHE A 147 -16.59 4.02 0.44
CA PHE A 147 -15.56 4.54 -0.45
C PHE A 147 -16.24 5.31 -1.58
N GLN A 148 -15.81 6.55 -1.85
CA GLN A 148 -16.47 7.46 -2.80
C GLN A 148 -17.98 7.65 -2.54
N GLY A 149 -18.36 7.70 -1.25
CA GLY A 149 -19.75 7.86 -0.84
C GLY A 149 -19.83 8.37 0.60
N PHE A 150 -21.04 8.35 1.16
CA PHE A 150 -21.32 8.80 2.52
C PHE A 150 -22.14 7.76 3.27
N CYS A 151 -21.96 7.74 4.59
CA CYS A 151 -22.80 6.98 5.49
C CYS A 151 -24.13 7.70 5.69
N THR A 152 -25.25 7.02 5.44
CA THR A 152 -26.58 7.57 5.74
C THR A 152 -26.86 7.53 7.25
N HIS A 153 -27.73 8.42 7.74
CA HIS A 153 -28.13 8.47 9.15
C HIS A 153 -28.68 7.14 9.70
N ASN A 154 -29.22 6.26 8.85
CA ASN A 154 -29.69 4.93 9.22
C ASN A 154 -28.56 3.89 9.31
N SER A 155 -27.40 4.27 9.87
CA SER A 155 -26.31 3.33 10.13
C SER A 155 -26.70 2.30 11.18
N ASN A 156 -26.33 1.04 10.98
CA ASN A 156 -26.55 -0.01 11.97
C ASN A 156 -25.76 0.32 13.24
N PHE A 157 -26.43 0.26 14.39
CA PHE A 157 -25.78 0.37 15.70
C PHE A 157 -25.31 -1.01 16.16
N VAL A 158 -24.10 -1.06 16.72
CA VAL A 158 -23.56 -2.28 17.35
C VAL A 158 -23.07 -1.97 18.76
N PHE A 159 -23.09 -2.98 19.62
CA PHE A 159 -22.40 -2.89 20.91
C PHE A 159 -20.89 -2.88 20.67
N CYS A 160 -20.25 -1.85 21.19
CA CYS A 160 -18.83 -1.61 21.02
C CYS A 160 -18.04 -2.49 22.00
N PRO A 161 -16.86 -2.99 21.61
CA PRO A 161 -16.02 -3.77 22.52
C PRO A 161 -15.65 -2.95 23.76
N LYS A 162 -15.49 -3.60 24.91
CA LYS A 162 -15.20 -2.91 26.17
C LYS A 162 -13.92 -2.08 26.06
N GLY A 163 -13.97 -0.85 26.56
CA GLY A 163 -12.85 0.10 26.53
C GLY A 163 -12.68 0.85 25.21
N THR A 164 -13.71 0.89 24.37
CA THR A 164 -13.72 1.66 23.11
C THR A 164 -14.78 2.74 23.11
N ASP A 165 -14.60 3.74 22.23
CA ASP A 165 -15.50 4.89 22.03
C ASP A 165 -15.99 4.97 20.58
N CYS A 166 -17.05 5.77 20.35
CA CYS A 166 -17.51 6.09 19.00
C CYS A 166 -16.48 6.96 18.26
N TYR A 167 -16.22 6.65 16.99
CA TYR A 167 -15.35 7.44 16.12
C TYR A 167 -16.01 7.68 14.76
N THR A 168 -15.85 8.89 14.22
CA THR A 168 -16.31 9.27 12.88
C THR A 168 -15.24 10.08 12.16
N SER A 169 -15.09 9.85 10.86
CA SER A 169 -14.10 10.56 10.05
C SER A 169 -14.45 10.53 8.57
N GLN A 170 -13.93 11.51 7.85
CA GLN A 170 -13.89 11.56 6.40
C GLN A 170 -12.44 11.66 5.95
N LEU A 171 -11.96 10.63 5.26
CA LEU A 171 -10.58 10.56 4.78
C LEU A 171 -10.53 10.93 3.30
N THR A 172 -9.72 11.94 2.97
CA THR A 172 -9.39 12.27 1.58
C THR A 172 -8.02 11.71 1.25
N LEU A 173 -7.96 10.86 0.23
CA LEU A 173 -6.71 10.25 -0.25
C LEU A 173 -6.32 10.85 -1.60
N ARG A 174 -5.03 11.17 -1.75
CA ARG A 174 -4.45 11.74 -2.97
C ARG A 174 -3.11 11.07 -3.24
N GLY A 175 -2.79 10.86 -4.52
CA GLY A 175 -1.54 10.24 -4.97
C GLY A 175 -1.75 8.93 -5.72
N GLY A 176 -0.65 8.21 -5.97
CA GLY A 176 -0.65 6.90 -6.64
C GLY A 176 -0.91 6.95 -8.15
N LYS A 177 -0.53 8.03 -8.84
CA LYS A 177 -0.65 8.13 -10.30
C LYS A 177 0.62 7.65 -10.99
#